data_AF-A0A3M1LXV6-F1
#
_entry.id   AF-A0A3M1LXV6-F1
#
_cell.length_a   1.000
_cell.length_b   1.000
_cell.length_c   1.000
_cell.angle_alpha   90.00
_cell.angle_beta   90.00
_cell.angle_gamma   90.00
#
_symmetry.space_group_name_H-M   'P 1'
#
loop_
_entity.id
_entity.type
_entity.pdbx_description
1 polymer ?
#
loop_
_entity_poly.entity_id
_entity_poly.type
_entity_poly.pdbx_seq_one_letter_code
_entity_poly.pdbx_strand_id
1 'polypeptide(L)'
;MRPTRVEISRHALEQNVAYFRSLAPSTKIIAVVKANAYGHGMGLVAPVLEPLVDAFGVAFAEEGAALRSIGITKPIIVLMTPTSGDAEEIVE
;
A
#
# COMPACT_ATOMS: atom_id res chain seq x y z
N MET A 1 -4.29 -29.71 -5.91
CA MET A 1 -4.44 -28.26 -6.15
C MET A 1 -5.92 -27.90 -5.99
N ARG A 2 -6.28 -26.88 -5.19
CA ARG A 2 -7.69 -26.42 -5.10
C ARG A 2 -8.02 -25.56 -6.33
N PRO A 3 -9.24 -25.64 -6.91
CA PRO A 3 -9.54 -24.98 -8.19
C PRO A 3 -9.83 -23.48 -8.06
N THR A 4 -10.25 -23.01 -6.88
CA THR A 4 -10.58 -21.60 -6.65
C THR A 4 -9.31 -20.75 -6.55
N ARG A 5 -9.23 -19.70 -7.36
CA ARG A 5 -8.11 -18.76 -7.38
C ARG A 5 -8.59 -17.33 -7.56
N VAL A 6 -7.77 -16.39 -7.10
CA VAL A 6 -7.93 -14.95 -7.35
C VAL A 6 -6.73 -14.51 -8.18
N GLU A 7 -6.99 -13.79 -9.26
CA GLU A 7 -5.97 -13.28 -10.17
C GLU A 7 -5.84 -11.75 -10.00
N ILE A 8 -4.62 -11.29 -9.73
CA ILE A 8 -4.33 -9.87 -9.50
C ILE A 8 -3.51 -9.36 -10.68
N SER A 9 -4.05 -8.40 -11.42
CA SER A 9 -3.40 -7.85 -12.62
C SER A 9 -2.42 -6.74 -12.26
N ARG A 10 -1.11 -7.00 -12.43
CA ARG A 10 -0.06 -5.98 -12.34
C ARG A 10 -0.33 -4.79 -13.28
N HIS A 11 -0.71 -5.09 -14.53
CA HIS A 11 -0.96 -4.06 -15.53
C HIS A 11 -2.10 -3.11 -15.13
N ALA A 12 -3.18 -3.65 -14.54
CA ALA A 12 -4.29 -2.83 -14.08
C ALA A 12 -3.87 -1.88 -12.94
N LEU A 13 -3.02 -2.34 -12.02
CA LEU A 13 -2.47 -1.49 -10.95
C LEU A 13 -1.68 -0.30 -11.53
N GLU A 14 -0.78 -0.58 -12.47
CA GLU A 14 0.06 0.43 -13.13
C GLU A 14 -0.78 1.45 -13.91
N GLN A 15 -1.77 0.97 -14.68
CA GLN A 15 -2.67 1.83 -15.45
C GLN A 15 -3.53 2.72 -14.55
N ASN A 16 -4.01 2.22 -13.41
CA ASN A 16 -4.79 3.00 -12.46
C ASN A 16 -3.95 4.16 -11.91
N VAL A 17 -2.69 3.92 -11.54
CA VAL A 17 -1.80 4.99 -11.06
C VAL A 17 -1.52 6.00 -12.18
N ALA A 18 -1.24 5.53 -13.40
CA ALA A 18 -1.02 6.41 -14.55
C ALA A 18 -2.26 7.29 -14.85
N TYR A 19 -3.46 6.72 -14.75
CA TYR A 19 -4.71 7.46 -14.93
C TYR A 19 -4.85 8.59 -13.90
N PHE A 20 -4.69 8.31 -12.61
CA PHE A 20 -4.77 9.36 -11.59
C PHE A 20 -3.66 10.40 -11.73
N ARG A 21 -2.44 10.00 -12.10
CA ARG A 21 -1.35 10.95 -12.39
C ARG A 21 -1.69 11.86 -13.57
N SER A 22 -2.38 11.35 -14.59
CA SER A 22 -2.80 12.18 -15.74
C SER A 22 -3.84 13.25 -15.37
N LEU A 23 -4.72 12.95 -14.39
CA LEU A 23 -5.71 13.89 -13.89
C LEU A 23 -5.12 14.97 -12.97
N ALA A 24 -4.05 14.63 -12.24
CA ALA A 24 -3.40 15.54 -11.30
C ALA A 24 -1.86 15.45 -11.37
N PRO A 25 -1.22 15.99 -12.42
CA PRO A 25 0.20 15.75 -12.71
C PRO A 25 1.17 16.24 -11.64
N SER A 26 0.80 17.28 -10.89
CA SER A 26 1.63 17.89 -9.84
C SER A 26 1.26 17.44 -8.43
N THR A 27 0.26 16.58 -8.28
CA THR A 27 -0.22 16.13 -6.97
C THR A 27 0.43 14.82 -6.57
N LYS A 28 0.80 14.71 -5.30
CA LYS A 28 1.32 13.46 -4.72
C LYS A 28 0.21 12.41 -4.64
N ILE A 29 0.54 11.16 -4.91
CA ILE A 29 -0.36 10.02 -4.82
C ILE A 29 -0.01 9.19 -3.59
N ILE A 30 -1.01 8.97 -2.73
CA ILE A 30 -0.95 8.03 -1.61
C ILE A 30 -1.70 6.76 -2.02
N ALA A 31 -1.00 5.64 -2.17
CA ALA A 31 -1.64 4.34 -2.39
C ALA A 31 -2.15 3.78 -1.07
N VAL A 32 -3.46 3.84 -0.84
CA VAL A 32 -4.05 3.21 0.34
C VAL A 32 -4.12 1.69 0.13
N VAL A 33 -3.46 0.93 1.00
CA VAL A 33 -3.32 -0.54 0.91
C VAL A 33 -3.75 -1.25 2.20
N LYS A 34 -4.65 -0.64 2.98
CA LYS A 34 -5.27 -1.25 4.17
C LYS A 34 -6.00 -2.56 3.86
N ALA A 35 -6.28 -3.33 4.90
CA ALA A 35 -6.92 -4.65 4.83
C ALA A 35 -6.22 -5.58 3.83
N ASN A 36 -4.88 -5.70 3.94
CA ASN A 36 -4.06 -6.52 3.04
C ASN A 36 -4.23 -6.12 1.55
N ALA A 37 -4.09 -4.83 1.26
CA ALA A 37 -4.37 -4.22 -0.04
C ALA A 37 -5.80 -4.51 -0.54
N TYR A 38 -6.80 -4.25 0.30
CA TYR A 38 -8.21 -4.54 0.00
C TYR A 38 -8.45 -6.00 -0.40
N GLY A 39 -7.71 -6.94 0.20
CA GLY A 39 -7.76 -8.37 -0.10
C GLY A 39 -6.98 -8.81 -1.36
N HIS A 40 -6.33 -7.89 -2.09
CA HIS A 40 -5.52 -8.22 -3.26
C HIS A 40 -4.14 -8.80 -2.89
N GLY A 41 -3.74 -8.70 -1.63
CA GLY A 41 -2.45 -9.18 -1.14
C GLY A 41 -1.38 -8.09 -1.17
N MET A 42 -0.99 -7.64 0.01
CA MET A 42 -0.04 -6.54 0.20
C MET A 42 1.32 -6.84 -0.44
N GLY A 43 1.83 -8.06 -0.29
CA GLY A 43 3.09 -8.50 -0.92
C GLY A 43 3.04 -8.59 -2.45
N LEU A 44 1.85 -8.65 -3.05
CA LEU A 44 1.67 -8.62 -4.51
C LEU A 44 1.51 -7.18 -5.02
N VAL A 45 0.79 -6.34 -4.26
CA VAL A 45 0.40 -4.99 -4.68
C VAL A 45 1.48 -3.96 -4.38
N ALA A 46 2.00 -3.90 -3.15
CA ALA A 46 2.87 -2.81 -2.72
C ALA A 46 4.17 -2.71 -3.55
N PRO A 47 4.89 -3.81 -3.86
CA PRO A 47 6.11 -3.72 -4.69
C PRO A 47 5.86 -3.23 -6.12
N VAL A 48 4.66 -3.47 -6.66
CA VAL A 48 4.26 -2.95 -7.99
C VAL A 48 4.05 -1.44 -7.94
N LEU A 49 3.40 -0.96 -6.87
CA LEU A 49 3.01 0.44 -6.73
C LEU A 49 4.15 1.34 -6.25
N GLU A 50 5.11 0.81 -5.48
CA GLU A 50 6.18 1.58 -4.84
C GLU A 50 6.93 2.55 -5.78
N PRO A 51 7.36 2.16 -7.00
CA PRO A 51 8.05 3.10 -7.90
C PRO A 51 7.11 4.14 -8.52
N LEU A 52 5.79 3.98 -8.41
CA LEU A 52 4.79 4.80 -9.12
C LEU A 52 4.07 5.82 -8.22
N VAL A 53 4.10 5.59 -6.90
CA VAL A 53 3.41 6.43 -5.91
C VAL A 53 4.37 7.16 -4.99
N ASP A 54 3.85 8.18 -4.32
CA ASP A 54 4.64 9.06 -3.45
C ASP A 54 4.69 8.57 -2.01
N ALA A 55 3.66 7.84 -1.57
CA ALA A 55 3.54 7.23 -0.25
C ALA A 55 2.49 6.10 -0.23
N PHE A 56 2.44 5.36 0.87
CA PHE A 56 1.38 4.40 1.17
C PHE A 56 0.51 4.87 2.34
N GLY A 57 -0.75 4.44 2.33
CA GLY A 57 -1.67 4.61 3.45
C GLY A 57 -2.16 3.26 3.98
N VAL A 58 -2.15 3.09 5.29
CA VAL A 58 -2.63 1.87 5.97
C VAL A 58 -3.64 2.23 7.06
N ALA A 59 -4.44 1.27 7.53
CA ALA A 59 -5.38 1.56 8.61
C ALA A 59 -4.66 1.67 9.95
N PHE A 60 -3.81 0.69 10.27
CA PHE A 60 -3.13 0.55 11.55
C PHE A 60 -1.62 0.39 11.39
N ALA A 61 -0.86 0.52 12.49
CA ALA A 61 0.60 0.51 12.47
C ALA A 61 1.17 -0.85 12.05
N GLU A 62 0.49 -1.96 12.38
CA GLU A 62 0.95 -3.32 12.09
C GLU A 62 0.99 -3.58 10.58
N GLU A 63 0.07 -2.97 9.83
CA GLU A 63 0.08 -2.99 8.37
C GLU A 63 1.25 -2.19 7.80
N GLY A 64 1.65 -1.11 8.47
CA GLY A 64 2.85 -0.34 8.14
C GLY A 64 4.12 -1.15 8.38
N ALA A 65 4.23 -1.81 9.54
CA ALA A 65 5.31 -2.74 9.84
C ALA A 65 5.36 -3.89 8.82
N ALA A 66 4.21 -4.42 8.39
CA ALA A 66 4.14 -5.42 7.33
C ALA A 66 4.70 -4.90 5.99
N LEU A 67 4.41 -3.66 5.60
CA LEU A 67 5.02 -3.04 4.41
C LEU A 67 6.54 -2.90 4.54
N ARG A 68 7.05 -2.50 5.73
CA ARG A 68 8.49 -2.44 6.00
C ARG A 68 9.16 -3.80 5.88
N SER A 69 8.53 -4.84 6.42
CA SER A 69 9.06 -6.21 6.39
C SER A 69 9.24 -6.77 4.97
N ILE A 70 8.47 -6.27 3.99
CA ILE A 70 8.59 -6.63 2.57
C ILE A 70 9.43 -5.64 1.76
N GLY A 71 10.14 -4.73 2.44
CA GLY A 71 11.13 -3.84 1.83
C GLY A 71 10.59 -2.51 1.31
N ILE A 72 9.34 -2.13 1.62
CA ILE A 72 8.82 -0.82 1.23
C ILE A 72 9.54 0.28 2.00
N THR A 73 10.10 1.23 1.26
CA THR A 73 10.89 2.36 1.79
C THR A 73 10.18 3.70 1.69
N LYS A 74 9.14 3.80 0.85
CA LYS A 74 8.32 5.02 0.73
C LYS A 74 7.67 5.40 2.08
N PRO A 75 7.31 6.68 2.28
CA PRO A 75 6.56 7.10 3.45
C PRO A 75 5.27 6.28 3.61
N ILE A 76 4.94 5.92 4.85
CA ILE A 76 3.72 5.19 5.21
C ILE A 76 2.92 6.07 6.17
N ILE A 77 1.63 6.23 5.90
CA ILE A 77 0.71 7.03 6.71
C ILE A 77 -0.28 6.08 7.38
N VAL A 78 -0.32 6.08 8.71
CA VAL A 78 -1.36 5.41 9.50
C VAL A 78 -2.59 6.31 9.55
N LEU A 79 -3.71 5.82 9.02
CA LEU A 79 -4.92 6.63 8.80
C LEU A 79 -5.86 6.63 10.00
N MET A 80 -5.84 5.60 10.84
CA MET A 80 -6.60 5.59 12.09
C MET A 80 -5.79 6.18 13.23
N THR A 81 -6.49 6.65 14.26
CA THR A 81 -5.85 7.15 15.48
C THR A 81 -5.02 6.05 16.12
N PRO A 82 -3.70 6.22 16.25
CA PRO A 82 -2.86 5.23 16.91
C PRO A 82 -3.24 5.07 18.38
N THR A 83 -3.10 3.86 18.89
CA THR A 83 -3.15 3.59 20.32
C THR A 83 -1.77 3.78 20.95
N SER A 84 -1.69 3.80 22.28
CA SER A 84 -0.40 3.82 22.98
C SER A 84 0.46 2.58 22.71
N GLY A 85 -0.16 1.45 22.31
CA GLY A 85 0.56 0.22 21.96
C GLY A 85 1.31 0.30 20.62
N ASP A 86 0.91 1.22 19.74
CA ASP A 86 1.41 1.32 18.37
C ASP A 86 2.72 2.12 18.28
N ALA A 87 3.19 2.68 19.41
CA ALA A 87 4.28 3.65 19.44
C ALA A 87 5.60 3.09 18.90
N GLU A 88 5.91 1.82 19.18
CA GLU A 88 7.15 1.19 18.69
C GLU A 88 7.11 1.00 17.17
N GLU A 89 5.97 0.60 16.62
CA GLU A 89 5.81 0.33 15.18
C GLU A 89 5.80 1.60 14.32
N ILE A 90 5.43 2.76 14.88
CA ILE A 90 5.34 4.04 14.14
C ILE A 90 6.70 4.74 14.03
N VAL A 91 7.67 4.40 14.88
CA VAL A 91 8.98 5.09 14.96
C VAL A 91 9.98 4.55 13.92
N GLU A 92 9.70 3.41 13.28
CA GLU A 92 10.54 2.76 12.24
C GLU A 92 10.22 3.18 10.78
#